data_AF-A0A9E3QGV3-F1
#
_entry.id   AF-A0A9E3QGV3-F1
#
_cell.length_a   1.000
_cell.length_b   1.000
_cell.length_c   1.000
_cell.angle_alpha   90.00
_cell.angle_beta   90.00
_cell.angle_gamma   90.00
#
_symmetry.space_group_name_H-M   'P 1'
#
loop_
_entity.id
_entity.type
_entity.pdbx_description
1 polymer ?
#
loop_
_entity_poly.entity_id
_entity_poly.type
_entity_poly.pdbx_seq_one_letter_code
_entity_poly.pdbx_strand_id
1 'polypeptide(L)'
;MTKQLSKLQQLDNIKETIIAKNICPELAAGATQLVFGDGNPDADMVFIGEAPGKNEDLKGLPFVGAAGKFLDEMLGTIGLERKDIYITNIVKYRPPNNRDPLPTEKEAFLPFLRSQLEVIAPKLVVTLGRHS
;
A
#
# COMPACT_ATOMS: atom_id res chain seq x y z
N MET A 1 -4.28 15.07 -29.26
CA MET A 1 -4.33 15.47 -27.84
C MET A 1 -4.38 14.21 -27.01
N THR A 2 -3.28 13.84 -26.35
CA THR A 2 -3.26 12.71 -25.43
C THR A 2 -4.06 13.10 -24.18
N LYS A 3 -5.14 12.38 -23.89
CA LYS A 3 -5.95 12.64 -22.69
C LYS A 3 -5.10 12.28 -21.47
N GLN A 4 -4.87 13.25 -20.57
CA GLN A 4 -4.14 12.99 -19.33
C GLN A 4 -4.96 12.01 -18.48
N LEU A 5 -4.32 10.92 -18.02
CA LEU A 5 -4.96 9.92 -17.16
C LEU A 5 -5.26 10.52 -15.78
N SER A 6 -6.40 10.17 -15.18
CA SER A 6 -6.67 10.52 -13.78
C SER A 6 -5.67 9.84 -12.84
N LYS A 7 -5.45 10.37 -11.64
CA LYS A 7 -4.57 9.74 -10.64
C LYS A 7 -5.01 8.30 -10.34
N LEU A 8 -6.31 8.06 -10.23
CA LEU A 8 -6.85 6.71 -10.03
C LEU A 8 -6.44 5.76 -11.15
N GLN A 9 -6.57 6.17 -12.42
CA GLN A 9 -6.14 5.36 -13.57
C GLN A 9 -4.63 5.10 -13.57
N GLN A 10 -3.83 6.09 -13.16
CA GLN A 10 -2.38 5.92 -13.04
C GLN A 10 -2.02 4.91 -11.93
N LEU A 11 -2.69 4.98 -10.78
CA LEU A 11 -2.53 4.02 -9.69
C LEU A 11 -2.96 2.61 -10.11
N ASP A 12 -4.07 2.47 -10.85
CA ASP A 12 -4.52 1.20 -11.40
C ASP A 12 -3.49 0.60 -12.37
N ASN A 13 -2.89 1.41 -13.24
CA ASN A 13 -1.82 0.94 -14.13
C ASN A 13 -0.60 0.41 -13.36
N ILE A 14 -0.24 1.05 -12.23
CA ILE A 14 0.85 0.56 -11.36
C ILE A 14 0.47 -0.81 -10.77
N LYS A 15 -0.75 -0.94 -10.26
CA LYS A 15 -1.28 -2.20 -9.71
C LYS A 15 -1.26 -3.31 -10.76
N GLU A 16 -1.76 -3.05 -11.96
CA GLU A 16 -1.77 -4.00 -13.06
C GLU A 16 -0.35 -4.39 -13.49
N THR A 17 0.58 -3.44 -13.50
CA THR A 17 1.99 -3.71 -13.83
C THR A 17 2.64 -4.65 -12.82
N ILE A 18 2.37 -4.48 -11.52
CA ILE A 18 2.87 -5.38 -10.46
C ILE A 18 2.42 -6.82 -10.73
N ILE A 19 1.13 -7.00 -11.03
CA ILE A 19 0.53 -8.31 -11.30
C ILE A 19 1.09 -8.90 -12.59
N ALA A 20 1.09 -8.12 -13.68
CA ALA A 20 1.53 -8.59 -15.00
C ALA A 20 3.02 -8.96 -15.04
N LYS A 21 3.87 -8.23 -14.30
CA LYS A 21 5.30 -8.54 -14.18
C LYS A 21 5.61 -9.58 -13.10
N ASN A 22 4.60 -10.08 -12.39
CA ASN A 22 4.73 -11.07 -11.32
C ASN A 22 5.83 -10.70 -10.31
N ILE A 23 5.80 -9.46 -9.80
CA ILE A 23 6.83 -8.95 -8.89
C ILE A 23 6.85 -9.76 -7.60
N CYS A 24 8.04 -10.24 -7.21
CA CYS A 24 8.24 -11.19 -6.12
C CYS A 24 7.35 -12.45 -6.26
N PRO A 25 7.64 -13.32 -7.25
CA PRO A 25 6.78 -14.47 -7.59
C PRO A 25 6.53 -15.41 -6.40
N GLU A 26 7.52 -15.60 -5.53
CA GLU A 26 7.38 -16.43 -4.32
C GLU A 26 6.37 -15.85 -3.32
N LEU A 27 6.36 -14.53 -3.15
CA LEU A 27 5.36 -13.86 -2.31
C LEU A 27 3.98 -13.89 -2.98
N ALA A 28 3.92 -13.64 -4.29
CA ALA A 28 2.68 -13.67 -5.05
C ALA A 28 2.03 -15.06 -5.02
N ALA A 29 2.82 -16.14 -5.09
CA ALA A 29 2.34 -17.51 -5.02
C ALA A 29 1.86 -17.92 -3.61
N GLY A 30 2.46 -17.35 -2.56
CA GLY A 30 2.09 -17.63 -1.16
C GLY A 30 0.95 -16.78 -0.60
N ALA A 31 0.67 -15.64 -1.23
CA ALA A 31 -0.42 -14.73 -0.86
C ALA A 31 -1.74 -15.13 -1.54
N THR A 32 -2.86 -14.71 -0.95
CA THR A 32 -4.19 -14.89 -1.54
C THR A 32 -4.38 -13.92 -2.71
N GLN A 33 -3.93 -12.68 -2.54
CA GLN A 33 -4.05 -11.62 -3.55
C GLN A 33 -3.12 -10.44 -3.24
N LEU A 34 -3.02 -9.52 -4.18
CA LEU A 34 -2.29 -8.27 -4.01
C LEU A 34 -3.06 -7.31 -3.08
N VAL A 35 -2.37 -6.73 -2.11
CA VAL A 35 -2.87 -5.62 -1.29
C VAL A 35 -2.12 -4.35 -1.70
N PHE A 36 -2.69 -3.61 -2.65
CA PHE A 36 -2.01 -2.51 -3.33
C PHE A 36 -1.93 -1.22 -2.48
N GLY A 37 -3.08 -0.72 -2.05
CA GLY A 37 -3.24 0.56 -1.38
C GLY A 37 -4.71 0.99 -1.47
N ASP A 38 -5.16 1.83 -0.55
CA ASP A 38 -6.56 2.25 -0.46
C ASP A 38 -6.65 3.68 0.09
N GLY A 39 -7.77 4.36 -0.20
CA GLY A 39 -8.03 5.73 0.21
C GLY A 39 -8.01 6.73 -0.95
N ASN A 40 -7.79 8.00 -0.63
CA ASN A 40 -7.92 9.12 -1.57
C ASN A 40 -6.64 9.30 -2.44
N PRO A 41 -6.73 9.20 -3.77
CA PRO A 41 -5.59 9.47 -4.67
C PRO A 41 -5.06 10.91 -4.62
N ASP A 42 -5.87 11.84 -4.09
CA ASP A 42 -5.53 13.25 -3.89
C ASP A 42 -5.22 13.58 -2.41
N ALA A 43 -4.93 12.57 -1.59
CA ALA A 43 -4.60 12.76 -0.19
C ALA A 43 -3.33 13.59 0.01
N ASP A 44 -3.40 14.55 0.94
CA ASP A 44 -2.24 15.30 1.41
C ASP A 44 -1.32 14.46 2.31
N MET A 45 -1.83 13.34 2.86
CA MET A 45 -1.11 12.44 3.76
C MET A 45 -1.15 11.00 3.25
N VAL A 46 0.02 10.37 3.17
CA VAL A 46 0.16 8.94 2.87
C VAL A 46 0.72 8.21 4.08
N PHE A 47 0.12 7.09 4.46
CA PHE A 47 0.60 6.18 5.50
C PHE A 47 1.17 4.92 4.88
N ILE A 48 2.38 4.51 5.29
CA ILE A 48 3.10 3.37 4.72
C ILE A 48 3.49 2.39 5.82
N GLY A 49 2.92 1.20 5.79
CA GLY A 49 3.36 0.06 6.60
C GLY A 49 4.40 -0.81 5.89
N GLU A 50 4.77 -1.94 6.49
CA GLU A 50 5.80 -2.83 5.93
C GLU A 50 5.24 -3.84 4.92
N ALA A 51 4.22 -4.61 5.32
CA ALA A 51 3.62 -5.66 4.50
C ALA A 51 2.18 -5.97 4.95
N PRO A 52 1.36 -6.62 4.11
CA PRO A 52 0.02 -7.05 4.48
C PRO A 52 0.05 -8.21 5.48
N GLY A 53 -0.85 -8.17 6.46
CA GLY A 53 -1.13 -9.29 7.33
C GLY A 53 -2.17 -10.25 6.73
N LYS A 54 -2.57 -11.27 7.52
CA LYS A 54 -3.54 -12.28 7.10
C LYS A 54 -4.90 -11.69 6.70
N ASN A 55 -5.40 -10.72 7.47
CA ASN A 55 -6.72 -10.16 7.20
C ASN A 55 -6.70 -9.24 5.96
N GLU A 56 -5.61 -8.50 5.79
CA GLU A 56 -5.36 -7.66 4.63
C GLU A 56 -5.28 -8.50 3.36
N ASP A 57 -4.51 -9.59 3.39
CA ASP A 57 -4.40 -10.56 2.29
C ASP A 57 -5.75 -11.15 1.89
N LEU A 58 -6.56 -11.57 2.85
CA LEU A 58 -7.89 -12.12 2.55
C LEU A 58 -8.87 -11.09 1.98
N LYS A 59 -8.74 -9.81 2.34
CA LYS A 59 -9.67 -8.75 1.91
C LYS A 59 -9.18 -7.92 0.72
N GLY A 60 -7.89 -7.99 0.40
CA GLY A 60 -7.27 -7.13 -0.61
C GLY A 60 -7.11 -5.67 -0.18
N LEU A 61 -7.28 -5.35 1.11
CA LEU A 61 -7.31 -3.99 1.64
C LEU A 61 -6.26 -3.80 2.74
N PRO A 62 -5.51 -2.68 2.75
CA PRO A 62 -4.48 -2.41 3.73
C PRO A 62 -5.07 -2.02 5.10
N PHE A 63 -4.39 -2.43 6.18
CA PHE A 63 -4.74 -2.06 7.56
C PHE A 63 -6.20 -2.35 7.92
N VAL A 64 -6.65 -3.60 7.80
CA VAL A 64 -8.03 -4.02 8.14
C VAL A 64 -8.10 -4.93 9.37
N GLY A 65 -6.94 -5.29 9.93
CA GLY A 65 -6.79 -5.96 11.23
C GLY A 65 -6.79 -5.00 12.42
N ALA A 66 -6.24 -5.47 13.55
CA ALA A 66 -6.22 -4.70 14.81
C ALA A 66 -5.44 -3.39 14.70
N ALA A 67 -4.26 -3.40 14.06
CA ALA A 67 -3.47 -2.19 13.82
C ALA A 67 -4.23 -1.15 12.97
N GLY A 68 -5.08 -1.63 12.04
CA GLY A 68 -5.93 -0.77 11.24
C GLY A 68 -7.01 -0.05 12.03
N LYS A 69 -7.66 -0.76 12.97
CA LYS A 69 -8.63 -0.14 13.89
C LYS A 69 -7.97 0.92 14.77
N PHE A 70 -6.78 0.63 15.28
CA PHE A 70 -6.03 1.60 16.07
C PHE A 70 -5.64 2.84 15.23
N LEU A 71 -5.22 2.65 13.98
CA LEU A 71 -4.98 3.77 13.06
C LEU A 71 -6.25 4.61 12.88
N ASP A 72 -7.41 3.98 12.69
CA ASP A 72 -8.69 4.69 12.53
C ASP A 72 -9.05 5.53 13.76
N GLU A 73 -8.84 4.99 14.96
CA GLU A 73 -9.02 5.72 16.22
C GLU A 73 -8.08 6.93 16.30
N MET A 74 -6.80 6.77 15.93
CA MET A 74 -5.81 7.85 15.95
C MET A 74 -6.13 8.95 14.93
N LEU A 75 -6.55 8.58 13.71
CA LEU A 75 -7.02 9.55 12.71
C LEU A 75 -8.23 10.33 13.23
N GLY A 76 -9.16 9.64 13.89
CA GLY A 76 -10.33 10.27 14.51
C GLY A 76 -9.95 11.34 15.56
N THR A 77 -8.87 11.15 16.31
CA THR A 77 -8.41 12.15 17.30
C THR A 77 -7.95 13.47 16.70
N ILE A 78 -7.59 13.47 15.41
CA ILE A 78 -7.19 14.65 14.65
C ILE A 78 -8.24 15.06 13.60
N GLY A 79 -9.45 14.50 13.67
CA GLY A 79 -10.56 14.84 12.78
C GLY A 79 -10.41 14.32 11.35
N LEU A 80 -9.63 13.28 11.13
CA LEU A 80 -9.46 12.63 9.83
C LEU A 80 -10.14 11.26 9.78
N GLU A 81 -10.54 10.85 8.59
CA GLU A 81 -11.04 9.51 8.28
C GLU A 81 -10.18 8.85 7.20
N ARG A 82 -10.37 7.53 6.96
CA ARG A 82 -9.65 6.80 5.90
C ARG A 82 -9.81 7.42 4.52
N LYS A 83 -10.95 8.02 4.23
CA LYS A 83 -11.24 8.66 2.94
C LYS A 83 -10.45 9.96 2.74
N ASP A 84 -9.83 10.51 3.78
CA ASP A 84 -9.06 11.76 3.70
C ASP A 84 -7.56 11.49 3.44
N ILE A 85 -7.13 10.23 3.59
CA ILE A 85 -5.74 9.81 3.49
C ILE A 85 -5.58 8.72 2.43
N TYR A 86 -4.33 8.36 2.13
CA TYR A 86 -4.02 7.14 1.37
C TYR A 86 -3.14 6.23 2.22
N ILE A 87 -3.43 4.93 2.22
CA ILE A 87 -2.71 3.95 3.04
C ILE A 87 -2.17 2.85 2.14
N THR A 88 -0.92 2.46 2.36
CA THR A 88 -0.30 1.35 1.64
C THR A 88 0.80 0.67 2.48
N ASN A 89 1.49 -0.31 1.90
CA ASN A 89 2.65 -0.98 2.48
C ASN A 89 3.85 -0.91 1.53
N ILE A 90 5.08 -1.13 2.01
CA ILE A 90 6.25 -1.28 1.15
C ILE A 90 6.07 -2.49 0.24
N VAL A 91 5.92 -3.67 0.83
CA VAL A 91 5.64 -4.93 0.10
C VAL A 91 4.13 -5.09 -0.03
N LYS A 92 3.66 -5.57 -1.20
CA LYS A 92 2.22 -5.63 -1.53
C LYS A 92 1.59 -7.02 -1.40
N TYR A 93 2.40 -8.04 -1.14
CA TYR A 93 1.96 -9.40 -0.86
C TYR A 93 2.32 -9.79 0.56
N ARG A 94 1.47 -10.62 1.18
CA ARG A 94 1.69 -11.10 2.54
C ARG A 94 2.87 -12.09 2.57
N PRO A 95 3.91 -11.85 3.41
CA PRO A 95 4.97 -12.82 3.62
C PRO A 95 4.46 -14.09 4.33
N PRO A 96 5.08 -15.26 4.09
CA PRO A 96 4.69 -16.51 4.72
C PRO A 96 4.75 -16.38 6.25
N ASN A 97 3.71 -16.85 6.93
CA ASN A 97 3.56 -16.76 8.39
C ASN A 97 3.64 -15.33 8.96
N ASN A 98 3.40 -14.28 8.15
CA ASN A 98 3.56 -12.88 8.55
C ASN A 98 4.98 -12.55 9.05
N ARG A 99 6.01 -13.22 8.51
CA ARG A 99 7.40 -12.80 8.77
C ARG A 99 7.65 -11.38 8.25
N ASP A 100 8.74 -10.78 8.71
CA ASP A 100 9.21 -9.53 8.12
C ASP A 100 9.59 -9.74 6.63
N PRO A 101 9.29 -8.76 5.76
CA PRO A 101 9.74 -8.80 4.37
C PRO A 101 11.26 -8.69 4.29
N LEU A 102 11.86 -9.48 3.40
CA LEU A 102 13.29 -9.49 3.14
C LEU A 102 13.74 -8.17 2.49
N PRO A 103 15.00 -7.76 2.65
CA PRO A 103 15.53 -6.57 1.96
C PRO A 103 15.30 -6.60 0.45
N THR A 104 15.52 -7.76 -0.19
CA THR A 104 15.31 -7.94 -1.64
C THR A 104 13.84 -7.82 -2.05
N GLU A 105 12.91 -8.24 -1.19
CA GLU A 105 11.47 -8.08 -1.41
C GLU A 105 11.09 -6.60 -1.33
N LYS A 106 11.63 -5.86 -0.35
CA LYS A 106 11.45 -4.40 -0.26
C LYS A 106 12.00 -3.70 -1.50
N GLU A 107 13.24 -4.01 -1.88
CA GLU A 107 13.91 -3.44 -3.06
C GLU A 107 13.10 -3.64 -4.34
N ALA A 108 12.50 -4.82 -4.53
CA ALA A 108 11.66 -5.10 -5.68
C ALA A 108 10.37 -4.24 -5.75
N PHE A 109 9.81 -3.86 -4.59
CA PHE A 109 8.60 -3.05 -4.53
C PHE A 109 8.86 -1.53 -4.44
N LEU A 110 10.05 -1.10 -4.02
CA LEU A 110 10.40 0.31 -3.86
C LEU A 110 10.11 1.18 -5.10
N PRO A 111 10.42 0.75 -6.35
CA PRO A 111 10.09 1.54 -7.54
C PRO A 111 8.58 1.80 -7.67
N PHE A 112 7.74 0.82 -7.34
CA PHE A 112 6.29 0.97 -7.43
C PHE A 112 5.73 1.84 -6.32
N LEU A 113 6.25 1.72 -5.10
CA LEU A 113 5.89 2.62 -4.00
C LEU A 113 6.26 4.08 -4.34
N ARG A 114 7.45 4.31 -4.93
CA ARG A 114 7.85 5.64 -5.40
C ARG A 114 6.89 6.16 -6.47
N SER A 115 6.53 5.34 -7.46
CA SER A 115 5.54 5.75 -8.46
C SER A 115 4.17 6.05 -7.86
N GLN A 116 3.71 5.31 -6.84
CA GLN A 116 2.48 5.65 -6.12
C GLN A 116 2.59 7.03 -5.46
N LEU A 117 3.71 7.33 -4.80
CA LEU A 117 3.95 8.63 -4.16
C LEU A 117 4.08 9.77 -5.17
N GLU A 118 4.68 9.52 -6.33
CA GLU A 118 4.77 10.50 -7.44
C GLU A 118 3.38 10.82 -8.00
N VAL A 119 2.51 9.82 -8.16
CA VAL A 119 1.14 10.01 -8.63
C VAL A 119 0.30 10.77 -7.61
N ILE A 120 0.36 10.38 -6.33
CA ILE A 120 -0.42 10.99 -5.26
C ILE A 120 0.09 12.41 -4.97
N ALA A 121 1.41 12.59 -4.99
CA ALA A 121 2.13 13.80 -4.62
C ALA A 121 1.72 14.35 -3.23
N PRO A 122 1.81 13.54 -2.15
CA PRO A 122 1.37 13.96 -0.83
C PRO A 122 2.32 15.02 -0.25
N LYS A 123 1.80 15.81 0.69
CA LYS A 123 2.60 16.78 1.46
C LYS A 123 3.36 16.11 2.60
N LEU A 124 2.82 15.00 3.13
CA LEU A 124 3.39 14.27 4.26
C LEU A 124 3.30 12.76 4.03
N VAL A 125 4.39 12.07 4.34
CA VAL A 125 4.44 10.60 4.39
C VAL A 125 4.70 10.19 5.83
N VAL A 126 3.84 9.32 6.36
CA VAL A 126 3.95 8.76 7.71
C VAL A 126 4.31 7.28 7.58
N THR A 127 5.43 6.88 8.17
CA THR A 127 5.87 5.49 8.16
C THR A 127 5.44 4.78 9.45
N LEU A 128 4.85 3.58 9.29
CA LEU A 128 4.24 2.79 10.37
C LEU A 128 4.94 1.43 10.49
N GLY A 129 5.98 1.37 11.31
CA GLY A 129 6.81 0.18 11.46
C GLY A 129 8.22 0.51 11.93
N ARG A 130 9.00 -0.51 12.25
CA ARG A 130 10.41 -0.32 12.61
C ARG A 130 11.28 -0.20 11.34
N HIS A 131 10.82 -0.77 10.23
CA HIS A 131 11.54 -0.83 8.97
C HIS A 131 10.72 -0.28 7.79
N SER A 132 9.88 0.72 8.08
CA SER A 132 9.01 1.46 7.17
C SER A 132 9.56 2.84 6.82
#